data_AF-A0ABD1C4K1-F1
#
_entry.id   AF-A0ABD1C4K1-F1
#
_cell.length_a   1.000
_cell.length_b   1.000
_cell.length_c   1.000
_cell.angle_alpha   90.00
_cell.angle_beta   90.00
_cell.angle_gamma   90.00
#
_symmetry.space_group_name_H-M   'P 1'
#
loop_
_entity.id
_entity.type
_entity.pdbx_description
1 polymer ?
#
loop_
_entity_poly.entity_id
_entity_poly.type
_entity_poly.pdbx_seq_one_letter_code
_entity_poly.pdbx_strand_id
1 'polypeptide(L)' 'MRHHRVRPDFHTFPFLLPSFDNPIHLPLGRRTHVQILLFGLDKDPFVRTSLLNMYSSCGDLSSAQRVFDESLSRDLPA' A
#
# COMPACT_ATOMS: atom_id res chain seq x y z
N MET A 1 -18.74 -0.04 1.22
CA MET A 1 -18.39 0.78 0.04
C MET A 1 -18.30 -0.01 -1.29
N ARG A 2 -18.96 -1.17 -1.46
CA ARG A 2 -18.95 -1.92 -2.74
C ARG A 2 -20.25 -1.82 -3.56
N HIS A 3 -21.15 -0.90 -3.21
CA HIS A 3 -22.49 -0.87 -3.79
C HIS A 3 -22.73 0.18 -4.88
N HIS A 4 -21.73 1.00 -5.22
CA HIS A 4 -21.75 1.89 -6.39
C HIS A 4 -20.42 1.75 -7.12
N ARG A 5 -20.40 2.02 -8.43
CA ARG A 5 -19.23 1.94 -9.34
C ARG A 5 -18.14 2.99 -9.01
N VAL A 6 -17.80 3.14 -7.73
CA VAL A 6 -16.76 4.04 -7.26
C VAL A 6 -15.44 3.31 -7.39
N ARG A 7 -14.63 3.77 -8.34
CA ARG A 7 -13.26 3.30 -8.51
C ARG A 7 -12.49 3.75 -7.25
N PRO A 8 -11.80 2.83 -6.54
CA PRO A 8 -10.97 3.20 -5.40
C PRO A 8 -9.99 4.28 -5.83
N ASP A 9 -9.97 5.37 -5.08
CA ASP A 9 -9.06 6.50 -5.28
C ASP A 9 -7.93 6.47 -4.24
N PHE A 10 -7.03 7.43 -4.37
CA PHE A 10 -5.93 7.63 -3.41
C PHE A 10 -6.43 7.99 -2.00
N HIS A 11 -7.70 8.33 -1.81
CA HIS A 11 -8.29 8.51 -0.49
C HIS A 11 -8.76 7.19 0.14
N THR A 12 -9.05 6.15 -0.63
CA THR A 12 -9.64 4.92 -0.08
C THR A 12 -8.61 4.06 0.66
N PHE A 13 -7.42 3.88 0.08
CA PHE A 13 -6.42 2.95 0.60
C PHE A 13 -5.66 3.44 1.83
N PRO A 14 -5.30 4.73 1.98
CA PRO A 14 -4.57 5.20 3.14
C PRO A 14 -5.34 5.09 4.47
N PHE A 15 -6.68 5.08 4.43
CA PHE A 15 -7.50 4.82 5.63
C PHE A 15 -7.77 3.32 5.84
N LEU A 16 -7.74 2.51 4.78
CA LEU A 16 -7.95 1.07 4.86
C LEU A 16 -6.72 0.33 5.38
N LEU A 17 -5.54 0.63 4.82
CA LEU A 17 -4.29 -0.07 5.10
C LEU A 17 -3.85 -0.03 6.57
N PRO A 18 -4.05 1.05 7.35
CA PRO A 18 -3.75 1.06 8.77
C PRO A 18 -4.56 0.05 9.61
N SER A 19 -5.72 -0.42 9.11
CA SER A 19 -6.48 -1.49 9.79
C SER A 19 -5.84 -2.87 9.63
N PHE A 20 -4.83 -3.01 8.77
CA PHE A 20 -4.07 -4.24 8.56
C PHE A 20 -2.79 -4.20 9.37
N ASP A 21 -2.94 -4.15 10.69
CA ASP A 21 -1.86 -3.96 11.67
C ASP A 21 -1.39 -5.26 12.35
N ASN A 22 -1.85 -6.41 11.85
CA ASN A 22 -1.56 -7.73 12.43
C ASN A 22 -1.15 -8.71 11.32
N PRO A 23 -0.20 -9.63 11.58
CA PRO A 23 0.21 -10.66 10.62
C PRO A 23 -0.95 -11.45 9.98
N ILE A 24 -2.07 -11.65 10.69
CA ILE A 24 -3.26 -12.33 10.14
C ILE A 24 -3.87 -11.57 8.96
N HIS A 25 -3.68 -10.26 8.88
CA HIS A 25 -4.16 -9.40 7.81
C HIS A 25 -3.22 -9.37 6.60
N LEU A 26 -2.01 -9.91 6.69
CA LEU A 26 -1.02 -9.86 5.61
C LEU A 26 -1.53 -10.40 4.27
N PRO A 27 -2.28 -11.52 4.20
CA PRO A 27 -2.85 -11.99 2.93
C PRO A 27 -3.83 -10.98 2.30
N LEU A 28 -4.61 -10.28 3.12
CA LEU A 28 -5.52 -9.23 2.67
C LEU A 28 -4.77 -7.95 2.27
N GLY A 29 -3.74 -7.57 3.03
CA GLY A 29 -2.83 -6.48 2.72
C GLY A 29 -2.15 -6.67 1.35
N ARG A 30 -1.64 -7.87 1.07
CA ARG A 30 -1.04 -8.20 -0.24
C ARG A 30 -2.05 -8.11 -1.39
N ARG A 31 -3.28 -8.59 -1.21
CA ARG A 31 -4.36 -8.44 -2.23
C ARG A 31 -4.66 -6.97 -2.49
N THR A 32 -4.73 -6.17 -1.42
CA THR A 32 -4.94 -4.71 -1.50
C THR A 32 -3.80 -4.03 -2.24
N HIS A 33 -2.55 -4.42 -1.96
CA HIS A 33 -1.38 -3.90 -2.67
C HIS A 33 -1.42 -4.21 -4.18
N VAL A 34 -1.81 -5.43 -4.58
CA VAL A 34 -2.03 -5.75 -6.00
C VAL A 34 -3.10 -4.85 -6.63
N GLN A 35 -4.19 -4.56 -5.91
CA GLN A 35 -5.21 -3.62 -6.42
C GLN A 35 -4.65 -2.20 -6.59
N ILE A 36 -3.85 -1.72 -5.64
CA ILE A 36 -3.18 -0.42 -5.72
C ILE A 36 -2.31 -0.33 -6.98
N LEU A 37 -1.51 -1.37 -7.27
CA LEU A 37 -0.68 -1.45 -8.48
C LEU A 37 -1.53 -1.46 -9.75
N LEU A 38 -2.62 -2.23 -9.78
CA LEU A 38 -3.54 -2.28 -10.93
C LEU A 38 -4.23 -0.94 -11.20
N PHE A 39 -4.46 -0.13 -10.17
CA PHE A 39 -5.01 1.22 -10.31
C PHE A 39 -3.93 2.29 -10.55
N GLY A 40 -2.64 1.95 -10.50
CA GLY A 40 -1.52 2.88 -10.65
C GLY A 40 -1.40 3.88 -9.50
N LEU A 41 -1.94 3.53 -8.32
CA LEU A 41 -1.95 4.39 -7.13
C LEU A 41 -0.69 4.20 -6.27
N ASP A 42 0.17 3.25 -6.61
CA ASP A 42 1.47 3.01 -5.98
C ASP A 42 2.43 4.20 -6.12
N LYS A 43 2.12 5.17 -6.98
CA LYS A 43 2.93 6.38 -7.16
C LYS A 43 2.61 7.47 -6.14
N ASP A 44 1.46 7.38 -5.49
CA ASP A 44 1.04 8.36 -4.50
C ASP A 44 1.83 8.17 -3.19
N PRO A 45 2.49 9.23 -2.67
CA PRO A 45 3.29 9.15 -1.45
C PRO A 45 2.51 8.70 -0.22
N PHE A 46 1.23 9.08 -0.10
CA PHE A 46 0.39 8.68 1.03
C PHE A 46 0.05 7.20 0.94
N VAL A 47 -0.35 6.71 -0.23
CA VAL A 47 -0.61 5.28 -0.46
C VAL A 47 0.64 4.43 -0.18
N ARG A 48 1.82 4.87 -0.63
CA ARG A 48 3.09 4.19 -0.34
C ARG A 48 3.43 4.17 1.14
N THR A 49 3.28 5.29 1.84
CA THR A 49 3.52 5.36 3.28
C THR A 49 2.60 4.41 4.04
N SER A 50 1.32 4.33 3.63
CA SER A 50 0.36 3.40 4.21
C SER A 50 0.70 1.93 3.91
N LEU A 51 1.22 1.60 2.73
CA LEU A 51 1.69 0.25 2.40
C LEU A 51 2.90 -0.14 3.26
N LEU A 52 3.85 0.79 3.43
CA LEU A 52 5.04 0.57 4.25
C LEU A 52 4.66 0.30 5.72
N ASN A 53 3.75 1.10 6.27
CA ASN A 53 3.23 0.88 7.62
C ASN A 53 2.53 -0.47 7.73
N MET A 54 1.64 -0.81 6.78
CA MET A 54 0.91 -2.08 6.79
C MET A 54 1.86 -3.28 6.79
N TYR A 55 2.84 -3.32 5.89
CA TYR A 55 3.82 -4.41 5.82
C TYR A 55 4.69 -4.49 7.09
N SER A 56 5.08 -3.34 7.64
CA SER A 56 5.87 -3.27 8.88
C SER A 56 5.08 -3.79 10.08
N SER A 57 3.82 -3.38 10.24
CA SER A 57 2.93 -3.84 11.32
C SER A 57 2.57 -5.32 11.18
N CYS A 58 2.46 -5.83 9.95
CA CYS A 58 2.27 -7.26 9.69
C CYS A 58 3.56 -8.11 9.86
N GLY A 59 4.72 -7.48 10.12
CA GLY A 59 6.02 -8.15 10.28
C GLY A 59 6.70 -8.59 8.98
N ASP A 60 6.20 -8.19 7.81
CA ASP A 60 6.78 -8.51 6.49
C ASP A 60 7.74 -7.39 6.05
N LEU A 61 8.87 -7.30 6.76
CA LEU A 61 9.87 -6.26 6.56
C LEU A 61 10.51 -6.32 5.17
N SER A 62 10.62 -7.50 4.56
CA SER A 62 11.14 -7.65 3.20
C SER A 62 10.25 -6.95 2.19
N SER A 63 8.92 -7.04 2.34
CA SER A 63 7.98 -6.33 1.47
C SER A 63 7.94 -4.84 1.78
N ALA A 64 8.02 -4.44 3.06
CA ALA A 64 8.13 -3.03 3.44
C ALA A 64 9.38 -2.37 2.82
N GLN A 65 10.52 -3.05 2.86
CA GLN A 65 11.77 -2.58 2.28
C GLN A 65 11.66 -2.45 0.75
N ARG A 66 11.03 -3.41 0.06
CA ARG A 66 10.80 -3.29 -1.39
C ARG A 66 9.98 -2.04 -1.76
N VAL A 67 8.89 -1.79 -1.04
CA VAL A 67 8.06 -0.59 -1.24
C VAL A 67 8.86 0.70 -0.96
N PHE A 68 9.80 0.65 -0.02
CA PHE A 68 10.72 1.75 0.27
C PHE A 68 11.79 1.93 -0.82
N ASP A 69 12.40 0.86 -1.32
CA ASP A 69 13.45 0.97 -2.34
C ASP A 69 12.88 1.50 -3.67
N GLU A 70 11.68 1.05 -4.03
CA GLU A 70 10.91 1.58 -5.16
C GLU A 70 10.58 3.07 -5.00
N SER A 71 10.60 3.59 -3.77
CA SER A 71 10.48 5.02 -3.51
C SER A 71 11.71 5.83 -3.85
N LEU A 72 12.86 5.38 -3.35
CA LEU A 72 14.12 6.09 -3.47
C LEU A 72 14.61 6.14 -4.91
N SER A 73 14.33 5.10 -5.71
CA SER A 73 14.62 5.10 -7.14
C SER A 73 13.99 6.26 -7.92
N ARG A 74 12.96 6.92 -7.36
CA ARG A 74 12.22 8.02 -7.98
C ARG A 74 12.69 9.41 -7.55
N ASP A 75 13.34 9.52 -6.39
CA ASP A 75 13.74 10.80 -5.80
C ASP A 75 15.22 11.14 -6.04
N LEU A 76 16.00 10.24 -6.65
CA LEU A 76 17.36 10.52 -7.08
C LEU A 76 17.34 11.30 -8.41
N PRO A 77 17.90 12.52 -8.47
CA PRO A 77 18.16 13.16 -9.75
C PRO A 77 19.22 12.33 -10.49
N ALA A 78 18.95 12.05 -11.77
CA ALA A 78 19.90 11.41 -12.68
C ALA A 78 21.17 12.24 -12.86
#